data_AF-A0A3D5UVG0-F1
#
_entry.id   AF-A0A3D5UVG0-F1
#
_cell.length_a   1.000
_cell.length_b   1.000
_cell.length_c   1.000
_cell.angle_alpha   90.00
_cell.angle_beta   90.00
_cell.angle_gamma   90.00
#
_symmetry.space_group_name_H-M   'P 1'
#
loop_
_entity.id
_entity.type
_entity.pdbx_description
1 polymer ?
#
loop_
_entity_poly.entity_id
_entity_poly.type
_entity_poly.pdbx_seq_one_letter_code
_entity_poly.pdbx_strand_id
1 'polypeptide(L)'
;ERGSKPRDQWRIGTEHEKFPFCVNDLTPIPYGGDHGIRAMLEGLTRFGWRPVYEGENVIGLENDTSGNISLEPGGQFELSGAPLETLHQTCAELHDHLAQVKEVGGEHGIGFLGLGFTPNWRRDEIPVMPKGRYKIMTEYMKKVGTMGLDMMYRSCTVQVNLDFASEADMV
;
A
#
# COMPACT_ATOMS: atom_id res chain seq x y z
N GLU A 1 5.55 7.02 27.05
CA GLU A 1 5.94 8.32 26.45
C GLU A 1 7.14 8.29 25.48
N ARG A 2 7.69 7.14 25.06
CA ARG A 2 8.85 7.12 24.14
C ARG A 2 8.59 7.73 22.74
N GLY A 3 7.33 7.81 22.33
CA GLY A 3 6.91 8.44 21.07
C GLY A 3 6.57 9.93 21.17
N SER A 4 6.60 10.50 22.37
CA SER A 4 6.30 11.92 22.58
C SER A 4 7.38 12.80 21.96
N LYS A 5 6.95 13.83 21.21
CA LYS A 5 7.84 14.77 20.53
C LYS A 5 7.46 16.21 20.84
N PRO A 6 8.42 17.12 21.01
CA PRO A 6 8.11 18.55 21.09
C PRO A 6 7.47 19.01 19.77
N ARG A 7 6.61 20.05 19.84
CA ARG A 7 5.76 20.49 18.70
C ARG A 7 6.53 20.91 17.45
N ASP A 8 7.74 21.43 17.62
CA ASP A 8 8.64 21.80 16.52
C ASP A 8 9.21 20.59 15.74
N GLN A 9 9.09 19.38 16.31
CA GLN A 9 9.48 18.12 15.68
C GLN A 9 8.29 17.33 15.14
N TRP A 10 7.07 17.87 15.21
CA TRP A 10 5.89 17.20 14.68
C TRP A 10 5.96 17.08 13.16
N ARG A 11 5.51 15.94 12.66
CA ARG A 11 5.47 15.62 11.24
C ARG A 11 4.10 15.06 10.85
N ILE A 12 3.87 15.00 9.55
CA ILE A 12 2.69 14.46 8.90
C ILE A 12 3.17 13.27 8.06
N GLY A 13 2.85 12.06 8.48
CA GLY A 13 2.97 10.87 7.63
C GLY A 13 1.65 10.61 6.94
N THR A 14 1.64 10.23 5.67
CA THR A 14 0.41 9.90 4.94
C THR A 14 0.55 8.55 4.27
N GLU A 15 -0.48 7.74 4.42
CA GLU A 15 -0.54 6.41 3.81
C GLU A 15 -1.76 6.33 2.91
N HIS A 16 -1.62 5.64 1.77
CA HIS A 16 -2.75 5.42 0.88
C HIS A 16 -2.63 4.11 0.09
N GLU A 17 -3.75 3.43 -0.02
CA GLU A 17 -3.90 2.18 -0.74
C GLU A 17 -4.62 2.39 -2.07
N LYS A 18 -4.31 1.53 -3.05
CA LYS A 18 -4.83 1.60 -4.42
C LYS A 18 -5.12 0.18 -4.91
N PHE A 19 -6.18 -0.02 -5.69
CA PHE A 19 -6.39 -1.30 -6.37
C PHE A 19 -5.71 -1.32 -7.74
N PRO A 20 -4.70 -2.19 -7.97
CA PRO A 20 -4.20 -2.41 -9.31
C PRO A 20 -5.16 -3.31 -10.11
N PHE A 21 -5.34 -3.01 -11.40
CA PHE A 21 -6.22 -3.76 -12.30
C PHE A 21 -5.66 -3.87 -13.72
N CYS A 22 -6.03 -4.90 -14.45
CA CYS A 22 -5.72 -5.05 -15.86
C CYS A 22 -6.57 -4.09 -16.69
N VAL A 23 -5.94 -3.20 -17.48
CA VAL A 23 -6.67 -2.17 -18.25
C VAL A 23 -7.56 -2.77 -19.35
N ASN A 24 -7.20 -3.94 -19.88
CA ASN A 24 -7.89 -4.56 -21.01
C ASN A 24 -9.25 -5.18 -20.63
N ASP A 25 -9.35 -5.80 -19.45
CA ASP A 25 -10.53 -6.55 -19.02
C ASP A 25 -11.06 -6.15 -17.63
N LEU A 26 -10.41 -5.18 -16.98
CA LEU A 26 -10.79 -4.62 -15.68
C LEU A 26 -10.75 -5.65 -14.53
N THR A 27 -9.99 -6.72 -14.68
CA THR A 27 -9.82 -7.75 -13.64
C THR A 27 -8.73 -7.38 -12.62
N PRO A 28 -8.76 -7.94 -11.40
CA PRO A 28 -7.64 -7.85 -10.47
C PRO A 28 -6.37 -8.47 -11.07
N ILE A 29 -5.20 -7.89 -10.79
CA ILE A 29 -3.93 -8.47 -11.27
C ILE A 29 -3.36 -9.53 -10.31
N PRO A 30 -2.76 -10.63 -10.79
CA PRO A 30 -2.09 -11.60 -9.93
C PRO A 30 -0.81 -11.03 -9.29
N TYR A 31 -0.26 -11.76 -8.31
CA TYR A 31 1.07 -11.44 -7.79
C TYR A 31 2.18 -11.62 -8.85
N GLY A 32 2.24 -12.81 -9.47
CA GLY A 32 3.28 -13.17 -10.43
C GLY A 32 2.89 -12.92 -11.89
N GLY A 33 3.85 -13.17 -12.79
CA GLY A 33 3.69 -12.98 -14.24
C GLY A 33 4.07 -11.57 -14.70
N ASP A 34 4.24 -11.42 -16.02
CA ASP A 34 4.74 -10.19 -16.64
C ASP A 34 3.77 -9.00 -16.52
N HIS A 35 2.52 -9.27 -16.13
CA HIS A 35 1.47 -8.27 -15.89
C HIS A 35 0.97 -8.30 -14.44
N GLY A 36 1.81 -8.75 -13.50
CA GLY A 36 1.48 -8.89 -12.08
C GLY A 36 2.15 -7.85 -11.18
N ILE A 37 1.82 -7.91 -9.89
CA ILE A 37 2.35 -7.00 -8.86
C ILE A 37 3.88 -7.10 -8.74
N ARG A 38 4.45 -8.29 -8.92
CA ARG A 38 5.91 -8.47 -8.92
C ARG A 38 6.59 -7.61 -9.99
N ALA A 39 6.04 -7.57 -11.20
CA ALA A 39 6.56 -6.74 -12.30
C ALA A 39 6.48 -5.25 -11.95
N MET A 40 5.40 -4.81 -11.29
CA MET A 40 5.30 -3.43 -10.76
C MET A 40 6.42 -3.11 -9.77
N LEU A 41 6.64 -3.99 -8.78
CA LEU A 41 7.67 -3.76 -7.75
C LEU A 41 9.08 -3.74 -8.37
N GLU A 42 9.38 -4.69 -9.26
CA GLU A 42 10.66 -4.75 -9.98
C GLU A 42 10.87 -3.52 -10.87
N GLY A 43 9.84 -3.07 -11.60
CA GLY A 43 9.90 -1.89 -12.45
C GLY A 43 10.17 -0.59 -11.67
N LEU A 44 9.59 -0.44 -10.48
CA LEU A 44 9.79 0.73 -9.64
C LEU A 44 11.23 0.86 -9.10
N THR A 45 12.00 -0.22 -9.05
CA THR A 45 13.41 -0.16 -8.59
C THR A 45 14.27 0.82 -9.37
N ARG A 46 13.89 1.14 -10.63
CA ARG A 46 14.58 2.15 -11.46
C ARG A 46 14.51 3.57 -10.91
N PHE A 47 13.58 3.86 -9.99
CA PHE A 47 13.45 5.14 -9.31
C PHE A 47 14.17 5.19 -7.96
N GLY A 48 15.08 4.24 -7.70
CA GLY A 48 15.88 4.19 -6.47
C GLY A 48 15.23 3.46 -5.30
N TRP A 49 14.08 2.81 -5.54
CA TRP A 49 13.45 1.92 -4.58
C TRP A 49 14.25 0.62 -4.42
N ARG A 50 14.43 0.17 -3.18
CA ARG A 50 15.10 -1.09 -2.86
C ARG A 50 14.07 -2.17 -2.50
N PRO A 51 14.21 -3.39 -3.03
CA PRO A 51 13.25 -4.46 -2.80
C PRO A 51 13.32 -5.02 -1.37
N VAL A 52 12.14 -5.25 -0.79
CA VAL A 52 11.96 -5.95 0.49
C VAL A 52 11.39 -7.34 0.20
N TYR A 53 12.06 -8.39 0.70
CA TYR A 53 11.72 -9.77 0.41
C TYR A 53 11.13 -10.52 1.60
N GLU A 54 10.20 -11.42 1.31
CA GLU A 54 9.80 -12.52 2.19
C GLU A 54 10.09 -13.84 1.48
N GLY A 55 11.15 -14.52 1.91
CA GLY A 55 11.71 -15.64 1.15
C GLY A 55 12.23 -15.17 -0.22
N GLU A 56 11.72 -15.77 -1.29
CA GLU A 56 12.09 -15.42 -2.67
C GLU A 56 11.17 -14.36 -3.30
N ASN A 57 10.11 -13.95 -2.59
CA ASN A 57 9.10 -13.03 -3.11
C ASN A 57 9.43 -11.60 -2.69
N VAL A 58 9.46 -10.67 -3.65
CA VAL A 58 9.46 -9.24 -3.36
C VAL A 58 8.05 -8.83 -2.91
N ILE A 59 7.93 -8.29 -1.70
CA ILE A 59 6.63 -8.02 -1.05
C ILE A 59 6.40 -6.53 -0.74
N GLY A 60 7.33 -5.70 -1.16
CA GLY A 60 7.33 -4.27 -0.92
C GLY A 60 8.65 -3.65 -1.35
N LEU A 61 8.75 -2.34 -1.22
CA LEU A 61 9.96 -1.57 -1.50
C LEU A 61 10.19 -0.55 -0.38
N GLU A 62 11.44 -0.14 -0.22
CA GLU A 62 11.85 0.95 0.66
C GLU A 62 12.65 2.00 -0.10
N ASN A 63 12.52 3.25 0.31
CA ASN A 63 13.30 4.36 -0.20
C ASN A 63 13.66 5.29 0.96
N ASP A 64 14.92 5.73 1.03
CA ASP A 64 15.41 6.54 2.16
C ASP A 64 14.70 7.89 2.28
N THR A 65 14.13 8.40 1.19
CA THR A 65 13.50 9.72 1.14
C THR A 65 11.98 9.67 0.99
N SER A 66 11.44 8.65 0.30
CA SER A 66 10.02 8.59 -0.09
C SER A 66 9.19 7.60 0.74
N GLY A 67 9.79 6.97 1.75
CA GLY A 67 9.10 6.00 2.61
C GLY A 67 9.08 4.59 2.04
N ASN A 68 7.92 3.94 2.10
CA ASN A 68 7.79 2.50 1.91
C ASN A 68 6.64 2.19 0.96
N ILE A 69 6.83 1.24 0.05
CA ILE A 69 5.75 0.62 -0.71
C ILE A 69 5.46 -0.74 -0.11
N SER A 70 4.20 -1.00 0.18
CA SER A 70 3.76 -2.23 0.82
C SER A 70 2.56 -2.83 0.09
N LEU A 71 2.31 -4.12 0.34
CA LEU A 71 1.18 -4.84 -0.22
C LEU A 71 0.26 -5.33 0.89
N GLU A 72 -1.02 -5.01 0.75
CA GLU A 72 -2.12 -5.54 1.56
C GLU A 72 -2.56 -6.93 1.09
N PRO A 73 -3.41 -7.66 1.86
CA PRO A 73 -3.73 -9.06 1.57
C PRO A 73 -4.24 -9.34 0.15
N GLY A 74 -5.04 -8.44 -0.40
CA GLY A 74 -5.62 -8.51 -1.75
C GLY A 74 -4.78 -7.88 -2.85
N GLY A 75 -3.54 -7.48 -2.56
CA GLY A 75 -2.67 -6.82 -3.52
C GLY A 75 -2.95 -5.33 -3.68
N GLN A 76 -3.68 -4.73 -2.75
CA GLN A 76 -3.77 -3.28 -2.69
C GLN A 76 -2.36 -2.70 -2.52
N PHE A 77 -2.06 -1.73 -3.36
CA PHE A 77 -0.72 -1.18 -3.53
C PHE A 77 -0.60 0.08 -2.68
N GLU A 78 0.14 -0.02 -1.59
CA GLU A 78 0.24 1.00 -0.56
C GLU A 78 1.51 1.85 -0.76
N LEU A 79 1.40 3.15 -0.50
CA LEU A 79 2.53 3.97 -0.10
C LEU A 79 2.34 4.35 1.37
N SER A 80 3.32 4.07 2.22
CA SER A 80 3.51 4.71 3.52
C SER A 80 4.59 5.78 3.35
N GLY A 81 4.16 7.03 3.30
CA GLY A 81 5.00 8.17 2.95
C GLY A 81 5.95 8.59 4.08
N ALA A 82 6.92 9.43 3.74
CA ALA A 82 7.87 9.97 4.69
C ALA A 82 7.17 10.88 5.74
N PRO A 83 7.78 11.05 6.93
CA PRO A 83 7.32 12.02 7.91
C PRO A 83 7.69 13.45 7.47
N LEU A 84 6.72 14.19 6.95
CA LEU A 84 6.93 15.50 6.31
C LEU A 84 6.49 16.67 7.20
N GLU A 85 7.01 17.87 6.94
CA GLU A 85 6.73 19.05 7.77
C GLU A 85 5.45 19.77 7.32
N THR A 86 5.11 19.69 6.03
CA THR A 86 4.00 20.45 5.44
C THR A 86 3.13 19.61 4.51
N LEU A 87 1.86 19.97 4.41
CA LEU A 87 0.92 19.35 3.46
C LEU A 87 1.35 19.50 1.99
N HIS A 88 2.11 20.57 1.66
CA HIS A 88 2.64 20.75 0.31
C HIS A 88 3.67 19.68 -0.04
N GLN A 89 4.53 19.31 0.91
CA GLN A 89 5.47 18.21 0.73
C GLN A 89 4.73 16.88 0.57
N THR A 90 3.73 16.60 1.41
CA THR A 90 2.90 15.39 1.30
C THR A 90 2.21 15.29 -0.06
N CYS A 91 1.69 16.41 -0.56
CA CYS A 91 1.07 16.47 -1.87
C CYS A 91 2.07 16.22 -3.01
N ALA A 92 3.31 16.74 -2.90
CA ALA A 92 4.37 16.47 -3.86
C ALA A 92 4.77 14.99 -3.87
N GLU A 93 5.00 14.39 -2.70
CA GLU A 93 5.32 12.97 -2.55
C GLU A 93 4.25 12.06 -3.17
N LEU A 94 2.97 12.36 -2.92
CA LEU A 94 1.87 11.63 -3.54
C LEU A 94 1.92 11.71 -5.07
N HIS A 95 2.14 12.89 -5.65
CA HIS A 95 2.19 13.06 -7.10
C HIS A 95 3.40 12.33 -7.71
N ASP A 96 4.55 12.37 -7.07
CA ASP A 96 5.75 11.66 -7.52
C ASP A 96 5.52 10.15 -7.52
N HIS A 97 4.93 9.62 -6.45
CA HIS A 97 4.56 8.20 -6.38
C HIS A 97 3.57 7.82 -7.49
N LEU A 98 2.49 8.59 -7.65
CA LEU A 98 1.48 8.35 -8.69
C LEU A 98 2.05 8.42 -10.10
N ALA A 99 3.01 9.31 -10.36
CA ALA A 99 3.70 9.38 -11.64
C ALA A 99 4.51 8.09 -11.91
N GLN A 100 5.28 7.62 -10.93
CA GLN A 100 6.08 6.41 -11.05
C GLN A 100 5.22 5.16 -11.26
N VAL A 101 4.16 4.97 -10.46
CA VAL A 101 3.27 3.79 -10.63
C VAL A 101 2.50 3.85 -11.94
N LYS A 102 2.15 5.05 -12.44
CA LYS A 102 1.50 5.19 -13.75
C LYS A 102 2.46 4.87 -14.90
N GLU A 103 3.71 5.28 -14.80
CA GLU A 103 4.73 5.02 -15.81
C GLU A 103 4.98 3.51 -15.95
N VAL A 104 5.30 2.84 -14.84
CA VAL A 104 5.52 1.37 -14.82
C VAL A 104 4.23 0.63 -15.14
N GLY A 105 3.09 1.05 -14.58
CA GLY A 105 1.80 0.42 -14.86
C GLY A 105 1.43 0.45 -16.34
N GLY A 106 1.69 1.57 -17.02
CA GLY A 106 1.45 1.70 -18.46
C GLY A 106 2.23 0.69 -19.31
N GLU A 107 3.46 0.36 -18.92
CA GLU A 107 4.31 -0.62 -19.61
C GLU A 107 3.76 -2.05 -19.47
N HIS A 108 3.08 -2.34 -18.36
CA HIS A 108 2.53 -3.66 -18.05
C HIS A 108 1.02 -3.78 -18.31
N GLY A 109 0.36 -2.74 -18.82
CA GLY A 109 -1.10 -2.74 -19.03
C GLY A 109 -1.90 -2.74 -17.73
N ILE A 110 -1.33 -2.14 -16.66
CA ILE A 110 -1.88 -2.09 -15.31
C ILE A 110 -2.34 -0.66 -15.00
N GLY A 111 -3.60 -0.52 -14.60
CA GLY A 111 -4.18 0.70 -14.06
C GLY A 111 -4.29 0.65 -12.54
N PHE A 112 -4.51 1.81 -11.92
CA PHE A 112 -4.76 1.92 -10.47
C PHE A 112 -6.08 2.64 -10.22
N LEU A 113 -6.86 2.12 -9.28
CA LEU A 113 -8.17 2.63 -8.88
C LEU A 113 -8.16 3.04 -7.41
N GLY A 114 -8.46 4.31 -7.13
CA GLY A 114 -8.60 4.85 -5.78
C GLY A 114 -10.07 4.85 -5.34
N LEU A 115 -10.49 3.80 -4.65
CA LEU A 115 -11.84 3.67 -4.06
C LEU A 115 -11.72 2.99 -2.70
N GLY A 116 -12.65 3.28 -1.78
CA GLY A 116 -12.65 2.63 -0.45
C GLY A 116 -12.99 1.14 -0.49
N PHE A 117 -13.63 0.65 -1.56
CA PHE A 117 -13.99 -0.76 -1.74
C PHE A 117 -13.97 -1.14 -3.22
N THR A 118 -13.63 -2.38 -3.56
CA THR A 118 -13.65 -2.83 -4.96
C THR A 118 -15.09 -2.80 -5.50
N PRO A 119 -15.35 -2.19 -6.67
CA PRO A 119 -16.72 -1.89 -7.08
C PRO A 119 -17.48 -3.11 -7.61
N ASN A 120 -16.78 -4.09 -8.20
CA ASN A 120 -17.39 -5.18 -8.97
C ASN A 120 -16.72 -6.56 -8.83
N TRP A 121 -15.60 -6.65 -8.10
CA TRP A 121 -14.90 -7.93 -7.91
C TRP A 121 -15.43 -8.69 -6.70
N ARG A 122 -15.70 -9.98 -6.90
CA ARG A 122 -16.03 -10.90 -5.82
C ARG A 122 -14.76 -11.24 -5.03
N ARG A 123 -14.95 -11.64 -3.77
CA ARG A 123 -13.85 -11.99 -2.87
C ARG A 123 -12.98 -13.15 -3.37
N ASP A 124 -13.58 -14.12 -4.05
CA ASP A 124 -12.91 -15.28 -4.63
C ASP A 124 -12.13 -14.96 -5.92
N GLU A 125 -12.31 -13.76 -6.48
CA GLU A 125 -11.54 -13.25 -7.62
C GLU A 125 -10.29 -12.48 -7.20
N ILE A 126 -10.19 -12.08 -5.93
CA ILE A 126 -9.06 -11.29 -5.44
C ILE A 126 -7.84 -12.20 -5.26
N PRO A 127 -6.67 -11.83 -5.80
CA PRO A 127 -5.43 -12.55 -5.57
C PRO A 127 -5.03 -12.52 -4.09
N VAL A 128 -4.24 -13.51 -3.67
CA VAL A 128 -3.68 -13.52 -2.31
C VAL A 128 -2.19 -13.21 -2.40
N MET A 129 -1.76 -12.16 -1.69
CA MET A 129 -0.34 -11.80 -1.66
C MET A 129 0.50 -12.83 -0.88
N PRO A 130 1.73 -13.13 -1.33
CA PRO A 130 2.55 -14.19 -0.77
C PRO A 130 3.26 -13.76 0.53
N LYS A 131 2.51 -13.22 1.51
CA LYS A 131 2.99 -12.84 2.83
C LYS A 131 2.41 -13.79 3.88
N GLY A 132 3.28 -14.50 4.59
CA GLY A 132 2.93 -15.56 5.55
C GLY A 132 1.96 -15.09 6.63
N ARG A 133 2.10 -13.82 7.07
CA ARG A 133 1.19 -13.19 8.05
C ARG A 133 -0.27 -13.21 7.60
N TYR A 134 -0.53 -13.05 6.30
CA TYR A 134 -1.89 -13.00 5.76
C TYR A 134 -2.59 -14.35 5.79
N LYS A 135 -1.85 -15.46 5.64
CA LYS A 135 -2.43 -16.80 5.81
C LYS A 135 -3.02 -16.98 7.21
N ILE A 136 -2.29 -16.53 8.23
CA ILE A 136 -2.72 -16.61 9.63
C ILE A 136 -3.97 -15.75 9.85
N MET A 137 -3.92 -14.48 9.40
CA MET A 137 -5.04 -13.55 9.53
C MET A 137 -6.30 -14.04 8.81
N THR A 138 -6.16 -14.58 7.61
CA THR A 138 -7.29 -15.11 6.81
C THR A 138 -7.99 -16.27 7.52
N GLU A 139 -7.24 -17.21 8.09
CA GLU A 139 -7.85 -18.30 8.87
C GLU A 139 -8.50 -17.83 10.17
N TYR A 140 -7.97 -16.76 10.77
CA TYR A 140 -8.54 -16.18 11.98
C TYR A 140 -9.82 -15.39 11.69
N MET A 141 -9.83 -14.55 10.65
CA MET A 141 -10.98 -13.71 10.27
C MET A 141 -12.24 -14.52 9.95
N LYS A 142 -12.08 -15.75 9.43
CA LYS A 142 -13.19 -16.70 9.25
C LYS A 142 -13.92 -17.07 10.55
N LYS A 143 -13.25 -16.94 11.70
CA LYS A 143 -13.76 -17.39 13.01
C LYS A 143 -14.43 -16.26 13.81
N VAL A 144 -14.04 -15.01 13.56
CA VAL A 144 -14.38 -13.88 14.45
C VAL A 144 -15.37 -12.88 13.84
N GLY A 145 -15.74 -13.04 12.57
CA GLY A 145 -16.74 -12.16 11.95
C GLY A 145 -17.02 -12.53 10.50
N THR A 146 -17.91 -11.75 9.88
CA THR A 146 -18.37 -12.00 8.50
C THR A 146 -17.69 -11.11 7.46
N MET A 147 -17.20 -9.93 7.88
CA MET A 147 -16.66 -8.90 6.99
C MET A 147 -15.13 -8.73 7.08
N GLY A 148 -14.46 -9.43 8.00
CA GLY A 148 -13.00 -9.30 8.18
C GLY A 148 -12.19 -9.67 6.94
N LEU A 149 -12.66 -10.66 6.18
CA LEU A 149 -12.06 -11.01 4.89
C LEU A 149 -12.30 -9.93 3.82
N ASP A 150 -13.47 -9.28 3.82
CA ASP A 150 -13.71 -8.20 2.86
C ASP A 150 -12.87 -6.96 3.15
N MET A 151 -12.66 -6.64 4.43
CA MET A 151 -11.69 -5.62 4.82
C MET A 151 -10.29 -5.96 4.31
N MET A 152 -9.81 -7.19 4.56
CA MET A 152 -8.46 -7.59 4.13
C MET A 152 -8.28 -7.54 2.60
N TYR A 153 -9.26 -8.00 1.84
CA TYR A 153 -9.09 -8.28 0.41
C TYR A 153 -9.73 -7.23 -0.52
N ARG A 154 -10.68 -6.43 -0.04
CA ARG A 154 -11.53 -5.60 -0.91
C ARG A 154 -11.68 -4.15 -0.48
N SER A 155 -11.01 -3.67 0.58
CA SER A 155 -10.98 -2.24 0.92
C SER A 155 -9.63 -1.59 0.63
N CYS A 156 -9.67 -0.27 0.39
CA CYS A 156 -8.51 0.62 0.47
C CYS A 156 -8.79 1.76 1.47
N THR A 157 -7.75 2.37 2.01
CA THR A 157 -7.84 3.59 2.83
C THR A 157 -6.91 4.71 2.38
N VAL A 158 -7.15 5.91 2.91
CA VAL A 158 -6.18 6.99 3.03
C VAL A 158 -6.11 7.36 4.50
N GLN A 159 -4.91 7.36 5.06
CA GLN A 159 -4.65 7.57 6.48
C GLN A 159 -3.61 8.67 6.69
N VAL A 160 -3.70 9.37 7.81
CA VAL A 160 -2.67 10.30 8.29
C VAL A 160 -2.15 9.83 9.65
N ASN A 161 -0.82 9.91 9.82
CA ASN A 161 -0.11 9.63 11.05
C ASN A 161 0.37 10.98 11.63
N LEU A 162 0.01 11.26 12.88
CA LEU A 162 0.31 12.52 13.57
C LEU A 162 1.03 12.27 14.91
N ASP A 163 1.88 13.22 15.29
CA ASP A 163 2.65 13.18 16.54
C ASP A 163 1.89 13.82 17.72
N PHE A 164 2.31 13.48 18.94
CA PHE A 164 1.78 14.02 20.20
C PHE A 164 2.91 14.43 21.15
N ALA A 165 2.65 15.38 22.05
CA ALA A 165 3.68 15.93 22.95
C ALA A 165 3.80 15.24 24.30
N SER A 166 2.75 14.56 24.77
CA SER A 166 2.70 13.86 26.06
C SER A 166 1.55 12.86 26.08
N GLU A 167 1.44 12.04 27.12
CA GLU A 167 0.26 11.18 27.30
C GLU A 167 -1.04 11.99 27.33
N ALA A 168 -1.05 13.16 27.99
CA ALA A 168 -2.23 14.00 28.10
C ALA A 168 -2.64 14.70 26.78
N ASP A 169 -1.70 14.92 25.85
CA ASP A 169 -1.98 15.48 24.52
C ASP A 169 -2.47 14.42 23.52
N MET A 170 -2.21 13.13 23.81
CA MET A 170 -2.62 12.00 22.98
C MET A 170 -4.09 11.59 23.19
N VAL A 171 -4.60 11.71 24.42
CA VAL A 171 -5.97 11.31 24.83
C VAL A 171 -7.00 12.37 24.46
#